data_AF-M1UWL7-F1
#
_entry.id   AF-M1UWL7-F1
#
_cell.length_a   1.000
_cell.length_b   1.000
_cell.length_c   1.000
_cell.angle_alpha   90.00
_cell.angle_beta   90.00
_cell.angle_gamma   90.00
#
_symmetry.space_group_name_H-M   'P 1'
#
loop_
_entity.id
_entity.type
_entity.pdbx_description
1 polymer ?
#
loop_
_entity_poly.entity_id
_entity_poly.type
_entity_poly.pdbx_seq_one_letter_code
_entity_poly.pdbx_strand_id
1 'polypeptide(L)'
;MLYHYVPILNFDTLLIKANNPNETKGNIMPRLGTLLNEMGVPTHKIQIVRKGKKTTQIHYPINNGRDWDYKTASVDTNLILDDGGERWDQYSHNRSHATWAPNGTVKGRLKVSRVYTHYTRAKIYEGNKKWSKVEQFITSDIIFDGGARAGWKSPEQLKEALKKDTAAGQDNAVETKAVDSAAQDVSPAAATPLSATAVPQEQAPETPAQENTPVVEKTQGQRVSYVRVSSADQHVDRQRESIGHVDREFMDKISARSRKDRQGLEDCLAYLRAGDTLVVASIDRLARSLVDLQQLISQITAKGASVEFLKENLSFSSEKSDPRAQLMLGVLGSFAEFERSIIRERQAEGIALAKKAGKYTGRKKALTAEQVVDAKARVAAGESKTQIAEDFGVSRATLYRTLAENTAENQK
;
A
#
# COMPACT_ATOMS: atom_id res chain seq x y z
N MET A 1 0.72 -3.17 11.57
CA MET A 1 0.43 -2.43 12.82
C MET A 1 -0.98 -2.78 13.28
N LEU A 2 -1.10 -3.45 14.42
CA LEU A 2 -2.38 -3.66 15.09
C LEU A 2 -2.79 -2.35 15.78
N TYR A 3 -3.58 -1.51 15.09
CA TYR A 3 -4.24 -0.36 15.70
C TYR A 3 -5.19 -0.89 16.77
N HIS A 4 -4.75 -0.85 18.04
CA HIS A 4 -5.63 -1.14 19.16
C HIS A 4 -6.74 -0.08 19.17
N TYR A 5 -7.97 -0.54 19.31
CA TYR A 5 -9.19 0.26 19.27
C TYR A 5 -9.32 1.07 20.56
N VAL A 6 -9.62 2.37 20.48
CA VAL A 6 -10.26 3.08 21.59
C VAL A 6 -11.70 2.60 21.59
N PRO A 7 -12.22 1.97 22.66
CA PRO A 7 -13.65 1.73 22.78
C PRO A 7 -14.41 3.05 22.57
N ILE A 8 -15.44 3.07 21.73
CA ILE A 8 -16.23 4.30 21.43
C ILE A 8 -16.64 5.03 22.71
N LEU A 9 -17.02 4.28 23.75
CA LEU A 9 -17.35 4.79 25.09
C LEU A 9 -16.17 5.48 25.82
N ASN A 10 -14.94 5.02 25.62
CA ASN A 10 -13.75 5.67 26.18
C ASN A 10 -13.42 6.97 25.45
N PHE A 11 -13.68 7.10 24.16
CA PHE A 11 -13.30 8.30 23.39
C PHE A 11 -14.08 9.54 23.83
N ASP A 12 -15.40 9.40 24.00
CA ASP A 12 -16.26 10.49 24.47
C ASP A 12 -15.92 10.87 25.93
N THR A 13 -15.55 9.88 26.77
CA THR A 13 -15.12 10.09 28.16
C THR A 13 -13.73 10.74 28.29
N LEU A 14 -12.82 10.43 27.36
CA LEU A 14 -11.46 10.97 27.31
C LEU A 14 -11.44 12.41 26.77
N LEU A 15 -12.36 12.77 25.88
CA LEU A 15 -12.51 14.15 25.37
C LEU A 15 -13.03 15.13 26.43
N ILE A 16 -13.85 14.66 27.38
CA ILE A 16 -14.29 15.46 28.53
C ILE A 16 -13.09 15.87 29.40
N LYS A 17 -12.05 15.01 29.51
CA LYS A 17 -10.83 15.30 30.30
C LYS A 17 -9.86 16.25 29.61
N ALA A 18 -9.93 16.39 28.29
CA ALA A 18 -9.06 17.27 27.50
C ALA A 18 -9.51 18.74 27.52
N ASN A 19 -10.73 19.03 27.99
CA ASN A 19 -11.17 20.38 28.28
C ASN A 19 -10.50 20.84 29.59
N ASN A 20 -9.61 21.82 29.47
CA ASN A 20 -8.85 22.45 30.53
C ASN A 20 -9.79 22.86 31.70
N PRO A 21 -9.54 22.50 32.97
CA PRO A 21 -10.41 22.85 34.10
C PRO A 21 -10.55 24.36 34.37
N ASN A 22 -9.79 25.21 33.65
CA ASN A 22 -9.86 26.67 33.73
C ASN A 22 -10.73 27.34 32.65
N GLU A 23 -11.35 26.59 31.72
CA GLU A 23 -12.34 27.14 30.79
C GLU A 23 -13.77 26.82 31.26
N THR A 24 -14.16 27.40 32.40
CA THR A 24 -15.57 27.58 32.76
C THR A 24 -16.21 28.63 31.84
N LYS A 25 -16.48 28.26 30.58
CA LYS A 25 -17.44 28.95 29.73
C LYS A 25 -18.36 27.96 29.03
N GLY A 26 -19.39 27.55 29.77
CA GLY A 26 -20.52 26.78 29.25
C GLY A 26 -20.17 25.32 29.02
N ASN A 27 -21.12 24.44 29.36
CA ASN A 27 -21.07 23.02 29.09
C ASN A 27 -21.19 22.76 27.56
N ILE A 28 -20.23 23.23 26.77
CA ILE A 28 -20.22 23.10 25.32
C ILE A 28 -19.60 21.73 25.02
N MET A 29 -20.45 20.79 24.60
CA MET A 29 -19.98 19.49 24.13
C MET A 29 -18.94 19.69 23.01
N PRO A 30 -17.84 18.92 23.03
CA PRO A 30 -16.82 19.02 21.99
C PRO A 30 -17.45 18.80 20.61
N ARG A 31 -17.16 19.66 19.64
CA ARG A 31 -17.63 19.48 18.25
C ARG A 31 -16.87 18.31 17.63
N LEU A 32 -17.54 17.19 17.43
CA LEU A 32 -16.93 15.97 16.90
C LEU A 32 -17.07 15.89 15.38
N GLY A 33 -16.15 15.14 14.77
CA GLY A 33 -16.16 14.86 13.35
C GLY A 33 -15.39 13.59 13.00
N THR A 34 -15.37 13.29 11.72
CA THR A 34 -14.66 12.14 11.15
C THR A 34 -13.51 12.65 10.28
N LEU A 35 -12.29 12.20 10.56
CA LEU A 35 -11.12 12.43 9.73
C LEU A 35 -11.02 11.39 8.62
N LEU A 36 -10.95 11.84 7.38
CA LEU A 36 -10.75 11.01 6.20
C LEU A 36 -9.27 11.03 5.75
N ASN A 37 -8.83 9.98 5.07
CA ASN A 37 -7.62 10.05 4.26
C ASN A 37 -7.94 10.58 2.84
N GLU A 38 -6.90 10.72 2.02
CA GLU A 38 -7.03 11.19 0.62
C GLU A 38 -7.96 10.32 -0.25
N MET A 39 -8.20 9.06 0.13
CA MET A 39 -9.12 8.14 -0.56
C MET A 39 -10.56 8.22 0.00
N GLY A 40 -10.85 9.15 0.92
CA GLY A 40 -12.17 9.28 1.56
C GLY A 40 -12.48 8.18 2.58
N VAL A 41 -11.49 7.39 3.01
CA VAL A 41 -11.65 6.34 4.03
C VAL A 41 -11.54 6.96 5.42
N PRO A 42 -12.50 6.69 6.34
CA PRO A 42 -12.40 7.13 7.72
C PRO A 42 -11.16 6.57 8.43
N THR A 43 -10.43 7.44 9.12
CA THR A 43 -9.20 7.09 9.85
C THR A 43 -9.34 7.22 11.35
N HIS A 44 -10.04 8.25 11.85
CA HIS A 44 -10.24 8.52 13.27
C HIS A 44 -11.54 9.31 13.51
N LYS A 45 -12.13 9.13 14.70
CA LYS A 45 -13.01 10.13 15.32
C LYS A 45 -12.14 11.25 15.86
N ILE A 46 -12.56 12.50 15.65
CA ILE A 46 -11.76 13.69 15.99
C ILE A 46 -12.62 14.75 16.65
N GLN A 47 -11.98 15.65 17.38
CA GLN A 47 -12.59 16.90 17.85
C GLN A 47 -12.14 18.04 16.94
N ILE A 48 -13.09 18.80 16.43
CA ILE A 48 -12.86 19.99 15.63
C ILE A 48 -12.68 21.16 16.59
N VAL A 49 -11.44 21.64 16.72
CA VAL A 49 -11.08 22.76 17.61
C VAL A 49 -11.42 24.09 16.93
N ARG A 50 -11.02 24.24 15.67
CA ARG A 50 -11.32 25.43 14.86
C ARG A 50 -11.45 25.04 13.41
N LYS A 51 -12.65 25.21 12.85
CA LYS A 51 -12.91 25.02 11.43
C LYS A 51 -12.45 26.24 10.63
N GLY A 52 -11.58 26.04 9.66
CA GLY A 52 -11.15 27.08 8.72
C GLY A 52 -11.58 26.77 7.29
N LYS A 53 -11.47 27.76 6.40
CA LYS A 53 -11.90 27.61 4.99
C LYS A 53 -11.06 26.59 4.20
N LYS A 54 -9.75 26.52 4.47
CA LYS A 54 -8.82 25.59 3.81
C LYS A 54 -8.24 24.56 4.77
N THR A 55 -7.96 24.97 6.00
CA THR A 55 -7.37 24.11 7.03
C THR A 55 -8.20 24.17 8.29
N THR A 56 -8.41 23.03 8.93
CA THR A 56 -9.14 22.86 10.18
C THR A 56 -8.19 22.32 11.24
N GLN A 57 -8.18 22.96 12.41
CA GLN A 57 -7.44 22.50 13.58
C GLN A 57 -8.27 21.45 14.30
N ILE A 58 -7.65 20.30 14.55
CA ILE A 58 -8.30 19.13 15.14
C ILE A 58 -7.49 18.55 16.29
N HIS A 59 -8.17 17.88 17.21
CA HIS A 59 -7.57 16.90 18.10
C HIS A 59 -7.92 15.50 17.63
N TYR A 60 -6.92 14.63 17.53
CA TYR A 60 -7.12 13.21 17.19
C TYR A 60 -6.37 12.32 18.18
N PRO A 61 -6.87 11.11 18.45
CA PRO A 61 -6.29 10.21 19.43
C PRO A 61 -4.97 9.62 18.92
N ILE A 62 -4.00 9.52 19.82
CA ILE A 62 -2.74 8.80 19.62
C ILE A 62 -2.56 7.77 20.74
N ASN A 63 -2.00 6.62 20.39
CA ASN A 63 -1.69 5.56 21.35
C ASN A 63 -0.20 5.64 21.70
N ASN A 64 0.10 5.97 22.96
CA ASN A 64 1.48 6.10 23.45
C ASN A 64 1.97 4.81 24.16
N GLY A 65 1.27 3.69 23.97
CA GLY A 65 1.61 2.37 24.51
C GLY A 65 1.10 2.09 25.91
N ARG A 66 0.92 3.12 26.75
CA ARG A 66 0.40 2.99 28.13
C ARG A 66 -0.98 3.60 28.33
N ASP A 67 -1.27 4.68 27.61
CA ASP A 67 -2.56 5.39 27.65
C ASP A 67 -2.88 5.99 26.27
N TRP A 68 -4.11 6.47 26.13
CA TRP A 68 -4.58 7.25 24.98
C TRP A 68 -4.42 8.73 25.27
N ASP A 69 -3.71 9.40 24.38
CA ASP A 69 -3.47 10.85 24.43
C ASP A 69 -4.04 11.51 23.17
N TYR A 70 -4.04 12.83 23.10
CA TYR A 70 -4.49 13.58 21.94
C TYR A 70 -3.37 14.42 21.36
N LYS A 71 -3.38 14.55 20.03
CA LYS A 71 -2.48 15.46 19.34
C LYS A 71 -3.26 16.48 18.55
N THR A 72 -2.82 17.73 18.62
CA THR A 72 -3.32 18.80 17.77
C THR A 72 -2.66 18.75 16.41
N ALA A 73 -3.46 18.87 15.35
CA ALA A 73 -2.96 19.02 13.99
C ALA A 73 -3.84 19.98 13.17
N SER A 74 -3.19 20.62 12.20
CA SER A 74 -3.85 21.36 11.13
C SER A 74 -3.99 20.44 9.92
N VAL A 75 -5.22 20.17 9.48
CA VAL A 75 -5.52 19.27 8.36
C VAL A 75 -6.34 20.01 7.32
N ASP A 76 -6.25 19.61 6.04
CA ASP A 76 -7.12 20.15 4.99
C ASP A 76 -8.59 19.95 5.36
N THR A 77 -9.38 21.02 5.27
CA THR A 77 -10.82 21.02 5.62
C THR A 77 -11.62 20.01 4.79
N ASN A 78 -11.20 19.70 3.56
CA ASN A 78 -11.88 18.72 2.70
C ASN A 78 -11.76 17.27 3.20
N LEU A 79 -10.77 17.00 4.07
CA LEU A 79 -10.60 15.69 4.70
C LEU A 79 -11.40 15.55 6.00
N ILE A 80 -12.17 16.58 6.37
CA ILE A 80 -12.92 16.63 7.63
C ILE A 80 -14.41 16.56 7.33
N LEU A 81 -15.05 15.50 7.82
CA LEU A 81 -16.51 15.47 7.94
C LEU A 81 -16.90 16.00 9.31
N ASP A 82 -17.82 16.95 9.29
CA ASP A 82 -18.37 17.61 10.47
C ASP A 82 -19.71 16.96 10.82
N ASP A 83 -19.63 15.66 11.08
CA ASP A 83 -20.76 14.73 11.15
C ASP A 83 -20.93 14.13 12.56
N GLY A 84 -20.38 14.79 13.59
CA GLY A 84 -20.40 14.28 14.96
C GLY A 84 -19.54 13.02 15.16
N GLY A 85 -18.80 12.56 14.15
CA GLY A 85 -18.08 11.29 14.18
C GLY A 85 -18.92 10.08 13.75
N GLU A 86 -20.15 10.28 13.27
CA GLU A 86 -21.05 9.19 12.88
C GLU A 86 -20.46 8.30 11.80
N ARG A 87 -19.79 8.87 10.79
CA ARG A 87 -19.15 8.09 9.72
C ARG A 87 -18.05 7.18 10.26
N TRP A 88 -17.25 7.68 11.20
CA TRP A 88 -16.23 6.87 11.85
C TRP A 88 -16.86 5.75 12.67
N ASP A 89 -17.90 6.05 13.45
CA ASP A 89 -18.57 5.06 14.30
C ASP A 89 -19.12 3.92 13.42
N GLN A 90 -19.82 4.24 12.33
CA GLN A 90 -20.34 3.22 11.40
C GLN A 90 -19.22 2.40 10.74
N TYR A 91 -18.15 3.06 10.28
CA TYR A 91 -17.02 2.38 9.65
C TYR A 91 -16.23 1.50 10.64
N SER A 92 -15.98 1.98 11.85
CA SER A 92 -15.17 1.26 12.85
C SER A 92 -15.81 -0.05 13.31
N HIS A 93 -17.14 -0.08 13.44
CA HIS A 93 -17.88 -1.32 13.73
C HIS A 93 -17.79 -2.33 12.58
N ASN A 94 -17.75 -1.87 11.33
CA ASN A 94 -17.89 -2.70 10.15
C ASN A 94 -16.84 -2.36 9.07
N ARG A 95 -15.55 -2.34 9.43
CA ARG A 95 -14.45 -1.87 8.55
C ARG A 95 -14.30 -2.61 7.22
N SER A 96 -14.77 -3.85 7.16
CA SER A 96 -14.76 -4.65 5.92
C SER A 96 -15.98 -4.40 5.03
N HIS A 97 -16.90 -3.51 5.42
CA HIS A 97 -18.11 -3.21 4.66
C HIS A 97 -18.13 -1.75 4.21
N ALA A 98 -18.78 -1.51 3.07
CA ALA A 98 -18.97 -0.18 2.51
C ALA A 98 -20.27 -0.15 1.70
N THR A 99 -20.74 1.05 1.40
CA THR A 99 -21.88 1.28 0.49
C THR A 99 -21.36 1.62 -0.90
N TRP A 100 -21.79 0.88 -1.92
CA TRP A 100 -21.57 1.24 -3.32
C TRP A 100 -22.67 2.20 -3.78
N ALA A 101 -22.26 3.40 -4.17
CA ALA A 101 -23.15 4.49 -4.56
C ALA A 101 -22.57 5.34 -5.71
N PRO A 102 -22.52 4.81 -6.95
CA PRO A 102 -22.07 5.57 -8.10
C PRO A 102 -22.97 6.79 -8.31
N ASN A 103 -22.36 7.95 -8.51
CA ASN A 103 -23.05 9.25 -8.62
C ASN A 103 -24.03 9.53 -7.45
N GLY A 104 -23.72 9.03 -6.25
CA GLY A 104 -24.54 9.22 -5.04
C GLY A 104 -25.76 8.30 -4.95
N THR A 105 -26.06 7.49 -5.97
CA THR A 105 -27.19 6.56 -5.95
C THR A 105 -26.79 5.22 -5.35
N VAL A 106 -27.36 4.85 -4.20
CA VAL A 106 -27.04 3.58 -3.51
C VAL A 106 -27.44 2.37 -4.37
N LYS A 107 -26.46 1.54 -4.72
CA LYS A 107 -26.65 0.34 -5.55
C LYS A 107 -26.42 -0.97 -4.81
N GLY A 108 -25.70 -0.98 -3.69
CA GLY A 108 -25.50 -2.21 -2.92
C GLY A 108 -24.54 -2.08 -1.76
N ARG A 109 -24.53 -3.11 -0.91
CA ARG A 109 -23.53 -3.28 0.15
C ARG A 109 -22.34 -4.06 -0.39
N LEU A 110 -21.14 -3.55 -0.11
CA LEU A 110 -19.89 -4.18 -0.47
C LEU A 110 -19.22 -4.80 0.76
N LYS A 111 -18.52 -5.92 0.55
CA LYS A 111 -17.49 -6.43 1.44
C LYS A 111 -16.12 -6.15 0.84
N VAL A 112 -15.49 -5.08 1.33
CA VAL A 112 -14.20 -4.57 0.88
C VAL A 112 -13.10 -5.56 1.24
N SER A 113 -12.36 -5.99 0.23
CA SER A 113 -11.16 -6.82 0.39
C SER A 113 -9.89 -5.98 0.35
N ARG A 114 -9.82 -5.00 -0.58
CA ARG A 114 -8.68 -4.08 -0.69
C ARG A 114 -9.08 -2.79 -1.38
N VAL A 115 -8.62 -1.66 -0.85
CA VAL A 115 -8.81 -0.32 -1.44
C VAL A 115 -7.53 0.09 -2.17
N TYR A 116 -7.66 0.56 -3.40
CA TYR A 116 -6.61 1.23 -4.18
C TYR A 116 -7.09 2.62 -4.59
N THR A 117 -6.17 3.42 -5.14
CA THR A 117 -6.41 4.83 -5.49
C THR A 117 -7.64 5.02 -6.40
N HIS A 118 -7.74 4.24 -7.48
CA HIS A 118 -8.83 4.41 -8.47
C HIS A 118 -9.86 3.28 -8.46
N TYR A 119 -9.54 2.14 -7.84
CA TYR A 119 -10.46 1.01 -7.75
C TYR A 119 -10.36 0.31 -6.40
N THR A 120 -11.44 -0.36 -6.01
CA THR A 120 -11.54 -1.14 -4.79
C THR A 120 -12.01 -2.53 -5.14
N ARG A 121 -11.28 -3.53 -4.65
CA ARG A 121 -11.66 -4.94 -4.76
C ARG A 121 -12.64 -5.28 -3.66
N ALA A 122 -13.85 -5.66 -4.03
CA ALA A 122 -14.91 -5.99 -3.09
C ALA A 122 -15.82 -7.08 -3.64
N LYS A 123 -16.64 -7.66 -2.77
CA LYS A 123 -17.76 -8.52 -3.16
C LYS A 123 -19.06 -7.76 -2.94
N ILE A 124 -20.04 -7.91 -3.83
CA ILE A 124 -21.36 -7.32 -3.62
C ILE A 124 -22.27 -8.28 -2.85
N TYR A 125 -23.14 -7.74 -1.99
CA TYR A 125 -24.12 -8.53 -1.26
C TYR A 125 -25.28 -8.90 -2.18
N GLU A 126 -25.51 -10.20 -2.41
CA GLU A 126 -26.54 -10.68 -3.32
C GLU A 126 -27.87 -11.01 -2.61
N GLY A 127 -27.91 -10.89 -1.27
CA GLY A 127 -29.05 -11.34 -0.46
C GLY A 127 -28.81 -12.71 0.17
N ASN A 128 -29.67 -13.12 1.10
CA ASN A 128 -29.62 -14.44 1.76
C ASN A 128 -28.23 -14.84 2.31
N LYS A 129 -27.50 -13.89 2.89
CA LYS A 129 -26.12 -14.09 3.40
C LYS A 129 -25.10 -14.51 2.33
N LYS A 130 -25.42 -14.39 1.04
CA LYS A 130 -24.51 -14.66 -0.09
C LYS A 130 -23.82 -13.40 -0.58
N TRP A 131 -22.61 -13.59 -1.08
CA TRP A 131 -21.73 -12.56 -1.63
C TRP A 131 -21.24 -12.99 -2.99
N SER A 132 -21.09 -12.03 -3.91
CA SER A 132 -20.56 -12.29 -5.24
C SER A 132 -19.06 -12.68 -5.21
N LYS A 133 -18.50 -12.92 -6.40
CA LYS A 133 -17.04 -13.03 -6.59
C LYS A 133 -16.37 -11.67 -6.33
N VAL A 134 -15.05 -11.68 -6.18
CA VAL A 134 -14.31 -10.42 -6.00
C VAL A 134 -14.28 -9.67 -7.33
N GLU A 135 -14.88 -8.49 -7.34
CA GLU A 135 -14.97 -7.60 -8.49
C GLU A 135 -14.25 -6.28 -8.20
N GLN A 136 -14.03 -5.46 -9.24
CA GLN A 136 -13.42 -4.14 -9.12
C GLN A 136 -14.50 -3.07 -9.24
N PHE A 137 -14.53 -2.15 -8.29
CA PHE A 137 -15.44 -1.01 -8.25
C PHE A 137 -14.62 0.27 -8.26
N ILE A 138 -15.09 1.34 -8.91
CA ILE A 138 -14.41 2.64 -8.87
C ILE A 138 -14.41 3.14 -7.42
N THR A 139 -13.23 3.52 -6.89
CA THR A 139 -13.13 3.89 -5.46
C THR A 139 -13.96 5.13 -5.11
N SER A 140 -14.07 6.10 -6.03
CA SER A 140 -14.90 7.30 -5.83
C SER A 140 -16.40 6.99 -5.72
N ASP A 141 -16.85 5.84 -6.22
CA ASP A 141 -18.24 5.40 -6.11
C ASP A 141 -18.53 4.70 -4.79
N ILE A 142 -17.54 4.60 -3.89
CA ILE A 142 -17.65 3.83 -2.65
C ILE A 142 -17.66 4.77 -1.46
N ILE A 143 -18.68 4.57 -0.64
CA ILE A 143 -18.91 5.25 0.61
C ILE A 143 -18.45 4.31 1.72
N PHE A 144 -17.31 4.59 2.33
CA PHE A 144 -16.78 3.83 3.47
C PHE A 144 -17.53 4.18 4.77
N ASP A 145 -18.77 3.70 4.88
CA ASP A 145 -19.69 3.92 6.01
C ASP A 145 -20.06 2.61 6.73
N GLY A 146 -19.23 1.57 6.60
CA GLY A 146 -19.57 0.25 7.15
C GLY A 146 -20.75 -0.44 6.44
N GLY A 147 -21.20 0.07 5.28
CA GLY A 147 -22.37 -0.43 4.55
C GLY A 147 -23.70 0.05 5.15
N ALA A 148 -23.69 1.13 5.93
CA ALA A 148 -24.87 1.65 6.60
C ALA A 148 -25.96 2.10 5.63
N ARG A 149 -25.62 2.91 4.62
CA ARG A 149 -26.59 3.44 3.65
C ARG A 149 -27.20 2.37 2.75
N ALA A 150 -26.43 1.35 2.38
CA ALA A 150 -26.96 0.23 1.62
C ALA A 150 -27.84 -0.72 2.45
N GLY A 151 -27.60 -0.81 3.76
CA GLY A 151 -28.22 -1.81 4.61
C GLY A 151 -27.92 -3.24 4.13
N TRP A 152 -28.75 -4.20 4.50
CA TRP A 152 -28.67 -5.59 4.04
C TRP A 152 -29.61 -5.89 2.87
N LYS A 153 -29.62 -5.01 1.87
CA LYS A 153 -30.44 -5.15 0.66
C LYS A 153 -29.58 -5.58 -0.52
N SER A 154 -30.08 -6.50 -1.34
CA SER A 154 -29.44 -6.85 -2.62
C SER A 154 -29.61 -5.72 -3.64
N PRO A 155 -28.79 -5.66 -4.70
CA PRO A 155 -28.97 -4.70 -5.78
C PRO A 155 -30.35 -4.73 -6.42
N GLU A 156 -30.98 -5.90 -6.50
CA GLU A 156 -32.33 -6.06 -7.02
C GLU A 156 -33.37 -5.46 -6.08
N GLN A 157 -33.24 -5.71 -4.77
CA GLN A 157 -34.12 -5.12 -3.75
C GLN A 157 -33.98 -3.58 -3.69
N LEU A 158 -32.77 -3.06 -3.91
CA LEU A 158 -32.52 -1.63 -4.00
C LEU A 158 -33.09 -1.02 -5.29
N LYS A 159 -32.94 -1.70 -6.44
CA LYS A 159 -33.58 -1.28 -7.70
C LYS A 159 -35.10 -1.23 -7.55
N GLU A 160 -35.70 -2.22 -6.90
CA GLU A 160 -37.13 -2.28 -6.67
C GLU A 160 -37.61 -1.19 -5.68
N ALA A 161 -36.83 -0.91 -4.64
CA ALA A 161 -37.11 0.22 -3.75
C ALA A 161 -37.06 1.56 -4.48
N LEU A 162 -36.04 1.80 -5.33
CA LEU A 162 -35.95 3.01 -6.14
C LEU A 162 -37.13 3.16 -7.11
N LYS A 163 -37.60 2.06 -7.72
CA LYS A 163 -38.81 2.07 -8.57
C LYS A 163 -40.06 2.42 -7.78
N LYS A 164 -40.22 1.88 -6.57
CA LYS A 164 -41.35 2.18 -5.69
C LYS A 164 -41.33 3.61 -5.19
N ASP A 165 -40.16 4.17 -4.88
CA ASP A 165 -40.03 5.59 -4.50
C ASP A 165 -40.33 6.53 -5.67
N THR A 166 -40.00 6.12 -6.91
CA THR A 166 -40.35 6.87 -8.13
C THR A 166 -41.84 6.78 -8.45
N ALA A 167 -42.48 5.63 -8.18
CA ALA A 167 -43.92 5.44 -8.37
C ALA A 167 -44.77 6.10 -7.27
N ALA A 168 -44.33 6.06 -6.00
CA ALA A 168 -45.01 6.69 -4.87
C ALA A 168 -44.88 8.23 -4.88
N GLY A 169 -43.88 8.77 -5.58
CA GLY A 169 -43.70 10.21 -5.80
C GLY A 169 -44.69 10.82 -6.80
N GLN A 170 -45.53 10.03 -7.47
CA GLN A 170 -46.56 10.53 -8.39
C GLN A 170 -47.95 10.68 -7.74
N ASP A 171 -48.15 10.17 -6.51
CA ASP A 171 -49.47 10.17 -5.84
C ASP A 171 -49.58 11.13 -4.63
N ASN A 172 -48.55 11.94 -4.35
CA ASN A 172 -48.58 12.96 -3.28
C ASN A 172 -48.12 14.34 -3.77
N ALA A 173 -48.79 14.84 -4.81
CA ALA A 173 -48.70 16.25 -5.21
C ALA A 173 -50.04 16.95 -4.96
N VAL A 174 -50.30 17.33 -3.71
CA VAL A 174 -51.30 18.34 -3.35
C VAL A 174 -50.68 19.35 -2.40
N GLU A 175 -50.79 20.62 -2.81
CA GLU A 175 -50.60 21.86 -2.06
C GLU A 175 -49.18 22.29 -1.63
N THR A 176 -48.56 23.10 -2.51
CA THR A 176 -48.27 24.51 -2.16
C THR A 176 -48.48 25.40 -3.38
N LYS A 177 -49.38 26.39 -3.25
CA LYS A 177 -49.70 27.41 -4.25
C LYS A 177 -48.62 28.50 -4.33
N ALA A 178 -48.37 28.88 -5.59
CA ALA A 178 -48.15 30.23 -6.13
C ALA A 178 -46.98 31.11 -5.64
N VAL A 179 -46.08 31.43 -6.57
CA VAL A 179 -45.92 32.83 -7.06
C VAL A 179 -45.74 32.80 -8.59
N ASP A 180 -46.56 33.62 -9.25
CA ASP A 180 -46.68 33.85 -10.69
C ASP A 180 -45.40 34.33 -11.39
N SER A 181 -45.21 33.95 -12.66
CA SER A 181 -45.65 34.76 -13.81
C SER A 181 -44.86 34.44 -15.11
N ALA A 182 -45.65 34.12 -16.15
CA ALA A 182 -45.51 34.53 -17.56
C ALA A 182 -44.17 34.29 -18.32
N ALA A 183 -44.13 33.72 -19.54
CA ALA A 183 -45.14 33.70 -20.59
C ALA A 183 -44.83 32.62 -21.66
N GLN A 184 -45.92 32.00 -22.15
CA GLN A 184 -46.26 31.63 -23.55
C GLN A 184 -45.35 30.62 -24.30
N ASP A 185 -45.77 29.37 -24.57
CA ASP A 185 -46.89 28.90 -25.44
C ASP A 185 -46.57 29.23 -26.92
N VAL A 186 -46.37 28.29 -27.85
CA VAL A 186 -47.26 27.21 -28.32
C VAL A 186 -46.48 26.15 -29.14
N SER A 187 -46.90 24.89 -29.04
CA SER A 187 -46.69 23.81 -30.02
C SER A 187 -47.90 23.76 -30.99
N PRO A 188 -48.01 22.84 -31.98
CA PRO A 188 -47.03 22.18 -32.85
C PRO A 188 -47.51 22.16 -34.33
N ALA A 189 -46.77 21.47 -35.24
CA ALA A 189 -47.28 20.56 -36.29
C ALA A 189 -46.58 20.66 -37.67
N ALA A 190 -45.97 19.53 -38.04
CA ALA A 190 -45.93 18.84 -39.34
C ALA A 190 -45.85 19.62 -40.66
N ALA A 191 -44.76 19.38 -41.41
CA ALA A 191 -44.80 18.98 -42.83
C ALA A 191 -43.40 18.52 -43.31
N THR A 192 -43.34 17.38 -43.99
CA THR A 192 -42.23 16.89 -44.84
C THR A 192 -42.69 17.02 -46.31
N PRO A 193 -41.89 16.78 -47.37
CA PRO A 193 -40.45 16.96 -47.66
C PRO A 193 -40.20 17.87 -48.89
N LEU A 194 -38.93 18.17 -49.26
CA LEU A 194 -38.37 18.04 -50.63
C LEU A 194 -36.96 18.67 -50.79
N SER A 195 -36.05 17.86 -51.33
CA SER A 195 -34.97 18.12 -52.31
C SER A 195 -33.97 19.29 -52.19
N ALA A 196 -32.70 18.87 -52.00
CA ALA A 196 -31.47 19.19 -52.74
C ALA A 196 -31.25 20.62 -53.31
N THR A 197 -30.15 21.26 -52.88
CA THR A 197 -29.19 21.94 -53.78
C THR A 197 -27.82 22.01 -53.09
N ALA A 198 -26.77 21.71 -53.85
CA ALA A 198 -25.37 21.63 -53.45
C ALA A 198 -24.73 23.01 -53.20
N VAL A 199 -23.71 23.05 -52.34
CA VAL A 199 -22.78 24.18 -52.19
C VAL A 199 -21.36 23.68 -52.54
N PRO A 200 -20.59 24.37 -53.41
CA PRO A 200 -19.28 23.91 -53.90
C PRO A 200 -18.13 24.13 -52.91
N GLN A 201 -17.10 23.28 -53.01
CA GLN A 201 -15.82 23.39 -52.32
C GLN A 201 -14.89 24.38 -53.03
N GLU A 202 -14.18 25.19 -52.26
CA GLU A 202 -13.17 26.15 -52.70
C GLU A 202 -11.76 25.58 -52.48
N GLN A 203 -10.99 25.44 -53.57
CA GLN A 203 -9.58 25.03 -53.60
C GLN A 203 -8.71 26.21 -54.06
N ALA A 204 -7.55 26.40 -53.41
CA ALA A 204 -6.26 26.81 -54.00
C ALA A 204 -5.23 27.09 -52.86
N PRO A 205 -3.90 27.12 -53.11
CA PRO A 205 -3.10 26.50 -54.17
C PRO A 205 -1.85 25.74 -53.66
N GLU A 206 -1.23 24.95 -54.55
CA GLU A 206 0.08 24.26 -54.39
C GLU A 206 1.27 25.22 -54.65
N THR A 207 2.42 25.17 -53.95
CA THR A 207 3.76 24.53 -54.25
C THR A 207 4.81 25.41 -53.49
N PRO A 208 6.09 25.05 -53.17
CA PRO A 208 6.87 23.87 -53.57
C PRO A 208 7.81 23.20 -52.51
N ALA A 209 8.24 21.98 -52.90
CA ALA A 209 9.45 21.21 -52.55
C ALA A 209 10.37 21.65 -51.39
N GLN A 210 10.58 20.75 -50.44
CA GLN A 210 11.75 20.70 -49.55
C GLN A 210 12.43 19.32 -49.61
N GLU A 211 13.58 19.32 -50.29
CA GLU A 211 14.85 18.66 -49.96
C GLU A 211 14.84 17.31 -49.20
N ASN A 212 15.27 16.27 -49.91
CA ASN A 212 15.61 14.95 -49.36
C ASN A 212 16.89 15.01 -48.52
N THR A 213 16.76 15.05 -47.20
CA THR A 213 17.84 14.68 -46.27
C THR A 213 17.69 13.18 -45.94
N PRO A 214 18.73 12.34 -46.05
CA PRO A 214 18.59 10.93 -45.70
C PRO A 214 18.36 10.82 -44.19
N VAL A 215 17.17 10.36 -43.80
CA VAL A 215 16.87 9.97 -42.43
C VAL A 215 17.71 8.73 -42.13
N VAL A 216 18.75 8.89 -41.31
CA VAL A 216 19.46 7.77 -40.70
C VAL A 216 18.46 7.06 -39.78
N GLU A 217 17.97 5.89 -40.20
CA GLU A 217 17.16 5.04 -39.34
C GLU A 217 17.97 4.68 -38.09
N LYS A 218 17.59 5.26 -36.94
CA LYS A 218 17.98 4.72 -35.64
C LYS A 218 17.34 3.34 -35.52
N THR A 219 18.13 2.28 -35.63
CA THR A 219 17.70 0.93 -35.20
C THR A 219 17.14 1.05 -33.78
N GLN A 220 15.82 0.86 -33.63
CA GLN A 220 15.20 0.88 -32.31
C GLN A 220 15.79 -0.27 -31.48
N GLY A 221 16.41 0.05 -30.35
CA GLY A 221 16.89 -0.96 -29.43
C GLY A 221 15.76 -1.70 -28.74
N GLN A 222 16.05 -2.88 -28.21
CA GLN A 222 15.05 -3.78 -27.65
C GLN A 222 14.62 -3.35 -26.25
N ARG A 223 13.36 -3.64 -25.92
CA ARG A 223 12.78 -3.47 -24.59
C ARG A 223 12.89 -4.78 -23.82
N VAL A 224 13.86 -4.85 -22.92
CA VAL A 224 14.18 -6.05 -22.13
C VAL A 224 13.62 -5.87 -20.72
N SER A 225 13.01 -6.89 -20.12
CA SER A 225 12.59 -6.85 -18.72
C SER A 225 13.38 -7.77 -17.81
N TYR A 226 13.51 -7.34 -16.56
CA TYR A 226 14.02 -8.18 -15.49
C TYR A 226 13.02 -8.25 -14.33
N VAL A 227 12.69 -9.48 -13.93
CA VAL A 227 11.66 -9.78 -12.94
C VAL A 227 12.27 -10.61 -11.81
N ARG A 228 12.10 -10.15 -10.57
CA ARG A 228 12.55 -10.90 -9.38
C ARG A 228 11.36 -11.32 -8.53
N VAL A 229 11.13 -12.62 -8.41
CA VAL A 229 9.96 -13.18 -7.72
C VAL A 229 10.40 -13.95 -6.49
N SER A 230 9.71 -13.74 -5.37
CA SER A 230 9.94 -14.57 -4.18
C SER A 230 9.04 -15.80 -4.19
N SER A 231 9.43 -16.86 -3.47
CA SER A 231 8.60 -18.06 -3.27
C SER A 231 7.19 -17.73 -2.72
N ALA A 232 7.02 -16.57 -2.08
CA ALA A 232 5.75 -16.06 -1.55
C ALA A 232 5.01 -15.10 -2.49
N ASP A 233 5.62 -14.73 -3.63
CA ASP A 233 5.07 -13.75 -4.57
C ASP A 233 4.18 -14.47 -5.60
N GLN A 234 2.89 -14.63 -5.28
CA GLN A 234 1.87 -15.22 -6.18
C GLN A 234 1.44 -14.29 -7.33
N HIS A 235 2.18 -13.20 -7.60
CA HIS A 235 1.74 -12.11 -8.48
C HIS A 235 2.77 -11.75 -9.57
N VAL A 236 3.39 -12.74 -10.19
CA VAL A 236 4.24 -12.55 -11.39
C VAL A 236 3.46 -11.87 -12.51
N ASP A 237 2.20 -12.26 -12.67
CA ASP A 237 1.31 -11.75 -13.71
C ASP A 237 1.05 -10.23 -13.58
N ARG A 238 0.98 -9.72 -12.34
CA ARG A 238 0.79 -8.28 -12.07
C ARG A 238 2.02 -7.46 -12.45
N GLN A 239 3.23 -8.02 -12.32
CA GLN A 239 4.46 -7.33 -12.74
C GLN A 239 4.54 -7.30 -14.27
N ARG A 240 4.22 -8.41 -14.94
CA ARG A 240 4.17 -8.49 -16.41
C ARG A 240 3.15 -7.53 -17.01
N GLU A 241 1.97 -7.42 -16.40
CA GLU A 241 0.92 -6.48 -16.84
C GLU A 241 1.36 -5.02 -16.71
N SER A 242 2.08 -4.66 -15.65
CA SER A 242 2.62 -3.30 -15.48
C SER A 242 3.76 -2.97 -16.44
N ILE A 243 4.56 -3.97 -16.82
CA ILE A 243 5.73 -3.81 -17.71
C ILE A 243 5.31 -3.61 -19.18
N GLY A 244 4.17 -4.18 -19.56
CA GLY A 244 3.65 -4.07 -20.92
C GLY A 244 4.45 -4.94 -21.91
N HIS A 245 4.53 -4.51 -23.17
CA HIS A 245 5.26 -5.23 -24.21
C HIS A 245 6.78 -5.18 -23.97
N VAL A 246 7.42 -6.34 -24.11
CA VAL A 246 8.86 -6.56 -24.00
C VAL A 246 9.31 -7.58 -25.04
N ASP A 247 10.49 -7.35 -25.61
CA ASP A 247 11.12 -8.24 -26.58
C ASP A 247 11.76 -9.45 -25.90
N ARG A 248 12.25 -9.26 -24.67
CA ARG A 248 12.91 -10.31 -23.90
C ARG A 248 12.68 -10.13 -22.39
N GLU A 249 12.38 -11.21 -21.68
CA GLU A 249 12.24 -11.23 -20.22
C GLU A 249 13.29 -12.14 -19.58
N PHE A 250 13.92 -11.66 -18.49
CA PHE A 250 14.78 -12.42 -17.61
C PHE A 250 14.20 -12.49 -16.20
N MET A 251 14.39 -13.61 -15.50
CA MET A 251 13.75 -13.84 -14.20
C MET A 251 14.65 -14.53 -13.18
N ASP A 252 14.61 -14.04 -11.93
CA ASP A 252 15.20 -14.70 -10.77
C ASP A 252 14.13 -15.13 -9.75
N LYS A 253 14.21 -16.38 -9.28
CA LYS A 253 13.35 -16.93 -8.22
C LYS A 253 14.09 -16.96 -6.87
N ILE A 254 13.65 -16.17 -5.90
CA ILE A 254 14.18 -16.19 -4.54
C ILE A 254 13.63 -17.41 -3.80
N SER A 255 14.49 -18.41 -3.58
CA SER A 255 14.26 -19.49 -2.63
C SER A 255 14.80 -19.12 -1.24
N ALA A 256 14.23 -19.71 -0.19
CA ALA A 256 14.68 -19.47 1.19
C ALA A 256 16.16 -19.83 1.44
N ARG A 257 16.77 -20.67 0.58
CA ARG A 257 18.17 -21.09 0.64
C ARG A 257 19.11 -20.29 -0.27
N SER A 258 18.65 -19.82 -1.43
CA SER A 258 19.48 -19.07 -2.38
C SER A 258 19.09 -17.59 -2.41
N ARG A 259 19.46 -16.87 -1.35
CA ARG A 259 19.49 -15.40 -1.37
C ARG A 259 20.69 -14.85 -2.16
N LYS A 260 21.60 -15.72 -2.65
CA LYS A 260 22.86 -15.31 -3.25
C LYS A 260 22.81 -15.23 -4.77
N ASP A 261 22.30 -16.23 -5.47
CA ASP A 261 22.45 -16.30 -6.92
C ASP A 261 21.40 -15.44 -7.65
N ARG A 262 21.86 -14.54 -8.52
CA ARG A 262 21.06 -13.70 -9.41
C ARG A 262 21.39 -14.02 -10.88
N GLN A 263 21.42 -15.31 -11.20
CA GLN A 263 21.84 -15.75 -12.53
C GLN A 263 20.99 -15.11 -13.63
N GLY A 264 19.67 -14.94 -13.40
CA GLY A 264 18.80 -14.27 -14.35
C GLY A 264 19.14 -12.80 -14.56
N LEU A 265 19.59 -12.08 -13.52
CA LEU A 265 20.11 -10.72 -13.70
C LEU A 265 21.43 -10.74 -14.50
N GLU A 266 22.35 -11.64 -14.17
CA GLU A 266 23.65 -11.72 -14.84
C GLU A 266 23.47 -12.01 -16.34
N ASP A 267 22.59 -12.95 -16.68
CA ASP A 267 22.23 -13.27 -18.06
C ASP A 267 21.57 -12.07 -18.76
N CYS A 268 20.69 -11.33 -18.05
CA CYS A 268 20.10 -10.10 -18.55
C CYS A 268 21.16 -9.04 -18.87
N LEU A 269 22.10 -8.82 -17.95
CA LEU A 269 23.17 -7.85 -18.14
C LEU A 269 24.07 -8.27 -19.30
N ALA A 270 24.35 -9.56 -19.48
CA ALA A 270 25.12 -10.08 -20.60
C ALA A 270 24.39 -9.89 -21.94
N TYR A 271 23.07 -9.97 -21.95
CA TYR A 271 22.23 -9.81 -23.14
C TYR A 271 22.16 -8.36 -23.65
N LEU A 272 22.08 -7.38 -22.75
CA LEU A 272 21.89 -5.97 -23.08
C LEU A 272 22.99 -5.40 -23.98
N ARG A 273 22.57 -4.63 -24.99
CA ARG A 273 23.41 -3.95 -25.98
C ARG A 273 23.08 -2.46 -26.05
N ALA A 274 23.92 -1.70 -26.75
CA ALA A 274 23.69 -0.28 -26.98
C ALA A 274 22.33 -0.05 -27.66
N GLY A 275 21.57 0.92 -27.15
CA GLY A 275 20.21 1.23 -27.62
C GLY A 275 19.10 0.48 -26.87
N ASP A 276 19.39 -0.65 -26.22
CA ASP A 276 18.37 -1.41 -25.48
C ASP A 276 17.89 -0.65 -24.23
N THR A 277 16.66 -0.94 -23.79
CA THR A 277 16.09 -0.41 -22.55
C THR A 277 15.70 -1.56 -21.62
N LEU A 278 16.34 -1.61 -20.46
CA LEU A 278 15.98 -2.50 -19.36
C LEU A 278 14.80 -1.91 -18.57
N VAL A 279 13.66 -2.57 -18.60
CA VAL A 279 12.45 -2.17 -17.87
C VAL A 279 12.31 -3.01 -16.62
N VAL A 280 12.19 -2.34 -15.47
CA VAL A 280 12.00 -2.99 -14.17
C VAL A 280 10.82 -2.37 -13.45
N ALA A 281 10.01 -3.21 -12.78
CA ALA A 281 8.82 -2.75 -12.07
C ALA A 281 9.13 -1.71 -10.98
N SER A 282 10.21 -1.91 -10.21
CA SER A 282 10.64 -0.97 -9.17
C SER A 282 12.11 -1.17 -8.77
N ILE A 283 12.69 -0.16 -8.13
CA ILE A 283 14.09 -0.17 -7.67
C ILE A 283 14.41 -1.37 -6.77
N ASP A 284 13.51 -1.71 -5.83
CA ASP A 284 13.72 -2.83 -4.88
C ASP A 284 13.76 -4.21 -5.57
N ARG A 285 13.24 -4.31 -6.79
CA ARG A 285 13.28 -5.52 -7.62
C ARG A 285 14.61 -5.65 -8.36
N LEU A 286 15.25 -4.54 -8.73
CA LEU A 286 16.57 -4.54 -9.38
C LEU A 286 17.75 -4.59 -8.39
N ALA A 287 17.69 -3.91 -7.25
CA ALA A 287 18.86 -3.75 -6.37
C ALA A 287 18.59 -4.17 -4.92
N ARG A 288 19.65 -4.55 -4.20
CA ARG A 288 19.61 -4.89 -2.76
C ARG A 288 20.05 -3.73 -1.85
N SER A 289 20.73 -2.75 -2.42
CA SER A 289 21.20 -1.54 -1.76
C SER A 289 21.35 -0.40 -2.77
N LEU A 290 21.53 0.82 -2.28
CA LEU A 290 21.89 1.95 -3.13
C LEU A 290 23.20 1.70 -3.89
N VAL A 291 24.21 1.17 -3.20
CA VAL A 291 25.52 0.87 -3.81
C VAL A 291 25.36 -0.13 -4.96
N ASP A 292 24.59 -1.19 -4.75
CA ASP A 292 24.26 -2.19 -5.77
C ASP A 292 23.51 -1.54 -6.96
N LEU A 293 22.55 -0.66 -6.66
CA LEU A 293 21.79 0.07 -7.68
C LEU A 293 22.69 0.96 -8.55
N GLN A 294 23.56 1.76 -7.93
CA GLN A 294 24.50 2.63 -8.66
C GLN A 294 25.42 1.81 -9.55
N GLN A 295 25.97 0.70 -9.03
CA GLN A 295 26.82 -0.20 -9.81
C GLN A 295 26.09 -0.78 -11.01
N LEU A 296 24.85 -1.26 -10.84
CA LEU A 296 24.04 -1.82 -11.91
C LEU A 296 23.71 -0.78 -12.98
N ILE A 297 23.29 0.43 -12.58
CA ILE A 297 23.00 1.52 -13.51
C ILE A 297 24.27 1.87 -14.31
N SER A 298 25.42 2.05 -13.64
CA SER A 298 26.68 2.35 -14.31
C SER A 298 27.11 1.26 -15.29
N GLN A 299 26.92 -0.02 -14.95
CA GLN A 299 27.23 -1.14 -15.86
C GLN A 299 26.33 -1.13 -17.11
N ILE A 300 25.04 -0.85 -16.94
CA ILE A 300 24.06 -0.81 -18.05
C ILE A 300 24.35 0.38 -18.96
N THR A 301 24.54 1.57 -18.40
CA THR A 301 24.80 2.78 -19.18
C THR A 301 26.17 2.77 -19.86
N ALA A 302 27.18 2.13 -19.24
CA ALA A 302 28.48 1.92 -19.89
C ALA A 302 28.39 1.06 -21.17
N LYS A 303 27.36 0.20 -21.29
CA LYS A 303 27.08 -0.58 -22.51
C LYS A 303 26.28 0.20 -23.56
N GLY A 304 25.90 1.46 -23.30
CA GLY A 304 25.04 2.23 -24.17
C GLY A 304 23.54 1.89 -24.04
N ALA A 305 23.17 1.11 -23.02
CA ALA A 305 21.79 0.75 -22.74
C ALA A 305 21.16 1.72 -21.73
N SER A 306 19.83 1.72 -21.66
CA SER A 306 19.05 2.52 -20.72
C SER A 306 18.34 1.62 -19.70
N VAL A 307 17.95 2.16 -18.55
CA VAL A 307 17.13 1.47 -17.55
C VAL A 307 15.95 2.35 -17.13
N GLU A 308 14.77 1.75 -17.03
CA GLU A 308 13.50 2.39 -16.70
C GLU A 308 12.85 1.69 -15.49
N PHE A 309 12.46 2.49 -14.49
CA PHE A 309 11.74 2.05 -13.29
C PHE A 309 10.30 2.57 -13.35
N LEU A 310 9.34 1.65 -13.49
CA LEU A 310 7.94 2.00 -13.72
C LEU A 310 7.27 2.63 -12.51
N LYS A 311 7.50 2.08 -11.32
CA LYS A 311 6.87 2.57 -10.08
C LYS A 311 7.39 3.94 -9.66
N GLU A 312 8.70 4.15 -9.79
CA GLU A 312 9.35 5.42 -9.44
C GLU A 312 9.30 6.44 -10.58
N ASN A 313 8.89 6.03 -11.79
CA ASN A 313 8.88 6.84 -13.01
C ASN A 313 10.26 7.49 -13.27
N LEU A 314 11.32 6.69 -13.14
CA LEU A 314 12.70 7.12 -13.32
C LEU A 314 13.34 6.38 -14.50
N SER A 315 14.10 7.10 -15.31
CA SER A 315 14.90 6.51 -16.39
C SER A 315 16.33 7.01 -16.35
N PHE A 316 17.26 6.14 -16.73
CA PHE A 316 18.69 6.44 -16.82
C PHE A 316 19.20 5.94 -18.16
N SER A 317 19.90 6.79 -18.91
CA SER A 317 20.37 6.49 -20.27
C SER A 317 21.82 6.93 -20.44
N SER A 318 22.53 6.26 -21.35
CA SER A 318 23.88 6.64 -21.78
C SER A 318 23.90 7.89 -22.65
N GLU A 319 22.85 8.17 -23.44
CA GLU A 319 22.80 9.32 -24.36
C GLU A 319 22.36 10.62 -23.66
N LYS A 320 21.64 10.49 -22.53
CA LYS A 320 21.17 11.63 -21.73
C LYS A 320 21.43 11.35 -20.25
N SER A 321 22.51 11.92 -19.74
CA SER A 321 22.70 12.05 -18.29
C SER A 321 21.74 13.11 -17.76
N ASP A 322 20.56 12.71 -17.28
CA ASP A 322 19.62 13.61 -16.58
C ASP A 322 20.13 13.89 -15.15
N PRO A 323 20.61 15.11 -14.85
CA PRO A 323 21.10 15.46 -13.52
C PRO A 323 20.01 15.34 -12.45
N ARG A 324 18.72 15.45 -12.82
CA ARG A 324 17.59 15.27 -11.89
C ARG A 324 17.43 13.82 -11.49
N ALA A 325 17.55 12.90 -12.45
CA ALA A 325 17.53 11.47 -12.17
C ALA A 325 18.71 11.05 -11.27
N GLN A 326 19.91 11.59 -11.51
CA GLN A 326 21.08 11.38 -10.66
C GLN A 326 20.90 11.93 -9.24
N LEU A 327 20.36 13.15 -9.10
CA LEU A 327 20.04 13.73 -7.79
C LEU A 327 18.99 12.88 -7.05
N MET A 328 17.92 12.49 -7.73
CA MET A 328 16.85 11.68 -7.16
C MET A 328 17.37 10.31 -6.70
N LEU A 329 18.27 9.69 -7.47
CA LEU A 329 18.95 8.46 -7.08
C LEU A 329 19.75 8.65 -5.78
N GLY A 330 20.50 9.75 -5.68
CA GLY A 330 21.24 10.10 -4.47
C GLY A 330 20.32 10.30 -3.25
N VAL A 331 19.20 11.01 -3.43
CA VAL A 331 18.22 11.26 -2.36
C VAL A 331 17.55 9.96 -1.90
N LEU A 332 17.06 9.13 -2.83
CA LEU A 332 16.46 7.83 -2.53
C LEU A 332 17.44 6.91 -1.81
N GLY A 333 18.70 6.97 -2.23
CA GLY A 333 19.80 6.26 -1.60
C GLY A 333 20.04 6.66 -0.16
N SER A 334 20.19 7.95 0.09
CA SER A 334 20.37 8.52 1.43
C SER A 334 19.18 8.17 2.35
N PHE A 335 17.96 8.19 1.82
CA PHE A 335 16.77 7.82 2.59
C PHE A 335 16.74 6.34 2.96
N ALA A 336 17.14 5.45 2.04
CA ALA A 336 17.24 4.01 2.32
C ALA A 336 18.33 3.68 3.34
N GLU A 337 19.47 4.40 3.32
CA GLU A 337 20.51 4.27 4.32
C GLU A 337 20.06 4.76 5.70
N PHE A 338 19.36 5.89 5.73
CA PHE A 338 18.74 6.45 6.94
C PHE A 338 17.70 5.50 7.55
N GLU A 339 16.79 4.93 6.75
CA GLU A 339 15.82 3.95 7.26
C GLU A 339 16.53 2.72 7.85
N ARG A 340 17.58 2.24 7.17
CA ARG A 340 18.37 1.11 7.65
C ARG A 340 19.13 1.42 8.93
N SER A 341 19.64 2.64 9.13
CA SER A 341 20.30 3.02 10.38
C SER A 341 19.32 3.03 11.55
N ILE A 342 18.11 3.57 11.36
CA ILE A 342 17.05 3.57 12.39
C ILE A 342 16.63 2.14 12.78
N ILE A 343 16.49 1.23 11.80
CA ILE A 343 16.17 -0.18 12.09
C ILE A 343 17.28 -0.84 12.93
N ARG A 344 18.56 -0.62 12.57
CA ARG A 344 19.69 -1.18 13.32
C ARG A 344 19.78 -0.60 14.74
N GLU A 345 19.53 0.69 14.89
CA GLU A 345 19.52 1.37 16.19
C GLU A 345 18.45 0.78 17.11
N ARG A 346 17.20 0.67 16.65
CA ARG A 346 16.11 0.02 17.40
C ARG A 346 16.41 -1.45 17.71
N GLN A 347 17.04 -2.16 16.79
CA GLN A 347 17.46 -3.54 17.03
C GLN A 347 18.53 -3.58 18.13
N ALA A 348 19.52 -2.69 18.11
CA ALA A 348 20.56 -2.60 19.11
C ALA A 348 19.98 -2.24 20.50
N GLU A 349 19.02 -1.31 20.56
CA GLU A 349 18.27 -0.98 21.78
C GLU A 349 17.49 -2.19 22.30
N GLY A 350 16.77 -2.90 21.42
CA GLY A 350 16.04 -4.12 21.78
C GLY A 350 16.96 -5.22 22.28
N ILE A 351 18.13 -5.39 21.66
CA ILE A 351 19.18 -6.32 22.12
C ILE A 351 19.69 -5.87 23.49
N ALA A 352 19.97 -4.58 23.71
CA ALA A 352 20.46 -4.07 24.98
C ALA A 352 19.44 -4.28 26.11
N LEU A 353 18.16 -4.01 25.85
CA LEU A 353 17.07 -4.28 26.80
C LEU A 353 16.93 -5.77 27.10
N ALA A 354 16.95 -6.64 26.08
CA ALA A 354 16.87 -8.08 26.28
C ALA A 354 18.13 -8.66 26.97
N LYS A 355 19.31 -8.07 26.78
CA LYS A 355 20.52 -8.40 27.55
C LYS A 355 20.38 -7.99 29.02
N LYS A 356 19.93 -6.76 29.30
CA LYS A 356 19.64 -6.29 30.67
C LYS A 356 18.57 -7.14 31.37
N ALA A 357 17.57 -7.60 30.63
CA ALA A 357 16.52 -8.50 31.13
C ALA A 357 16.95 -9.98 31.20
N GLY A 358 18.21 -10.32 30.94
CA GLY A 358 18.72 -11.69 31.04
C GLY A 358 18.16 -12.67 30.01
N LYS A 359 17.47 -12.22 28.96
CA LYS A 359 16.82 -13.10 27.96
C LYS A 359 17.81 -13.80 27.03
N TYR A 360 19.02 -13.28 26.90
CA TYR A 360 20.07 -13.93 26.12
C TYR A 360 20.83 -14.95 26.98
N THR A 361 20.44 -16.22 26.89
CA THR A 361 21.11 -17.35 27.58
C THR A 361 22.20 -18.02 26.72
N GLY A 362 22.53 -17.42 25.56
CA GLY A 362 23.50 -17.95 24.62
C GLY A 362 22.99 -19.19 23.87
N ARG A 363 23.90 -19.87 23.16
CA ARG A 363 23.60 -21.16 22.53
C ARG A 363 23.41 -22.20 23.64
N LYS A 364 22.30 -22.96 23.61
CA LYS A 364 22.08 -24.07 24.55
C LYS A 364 23.30 -25.00 24.57
N LYS A 365 23.74 -25.39 25.76
CA LYS A 365 24.83 -26.37 25.93
C LYS A 365 24.46 -27.65 25.15
N ALA A 366 25.44 -28.21 24.44
CA ALA A 366 25.22 -29.37 23.58
C ALA A 366 25.06 -30.68 24.37
N LEU A 367 25.55 -30.72 25.60
CA LEU A 367 25.41 -31.82 26.56
C LEU A 367 24.68 -31.32 27.81
N THR A 368 23.81 -32.16 28.38
CA THR A 368 23.18 -31.92 29.68
C THR A 368 24.17 -32.15 30.82
N ALA A 369 23.85 -31.68 32.03
CA ALA A 369 24.72 -31.89 33.20
C ALA A 369 24.94 -33.38 33.49
N GLU A 370 23.89 -34.21 33.35
CA GLU A 370 23.96 -35.66 33.51
C GLU A 370 24.87 -36.32 32.46
N GLN A 371 24.75 -35.90 31.19
CA GLN A 371 25.63 -36.39 30.12
C GLN A 371 27.10 -35.99 30.34
N VAL A 372 27.36 -34.83 30.95
CA VAL A 372 28.73 -34.42 31.30
C VAL A 372 29.30 -35.29 32.43
N VAL A 373 28.48 -35.66 33.41
CA VAL A 373 28.90 -36.58 34.49
C VAL A 373 29.17 -37.97 33.93
N ASP A 374 28.27 -38.51 33.08
CA ASP A 374 28.46 -39.80 32.42
C ASP A 374 29.73 -39.80 31.54
N ALA A 375 29.92 -38.75 30.74
CA ALA A 375 31.12 -38.57 29.93
C ALA A 375 32.41 -38.57 30.78
N LYS A 376 32.41 -37.93 31.97
CA LYS A 376 33.58 -37.95 32.88
C LYS A 376 33.84 -39.35 33.44
N ALA A 377 32.79 -40.07 33.84
CA ALA A 377 32.89 -41.42 34.38
C ALA A 377 33.46 -42.40 33.34
N ARG A 378 32.96 -42.33 32.10
CA ARG A 378 33.44 -43.13 30.97
C ARG A 378 34.89 -42.82 30.59
N VAL A 379 35.27 -41.54 30.59
CA VAL A 379 36.67 -41.14 30.39
C VAL A 379 37.58 -41.68 31.50
N ALA A 380 37.13 -41.64 32.77
CA ALA A 380 37.89 -42.18 33.90
C ALA A 380 38.01 -43.72 33.84
N ALA A 381 37.00 -44.40 33.28
CA ALA A 381 37.01 -45.83 33.00
C ALA A 381 37.91 -46.22 31.80
N GLY A 382 38.54 -45.25 31.13
CA GLY A 382 39.48 -45.48 30.03
C GLY A 382 38.85 -45.58 28.64
N GLU A 383 37.57 -45.26 28.50
CA GLU A 383 36.88 -45.29 27.20
C GLU A 383 37.36 -44.16 26.26
N SER A 384 37.40 -44.46 24.97
CA SER A 384 37.86 -43.52 23.94
C SER A 384 36.93 -42.30 23.83
N LYS A 385 37.49 -41.10 23.96
CA LYS A 385 36.76 -39.83 23.78
C LYS A 385 36.12 -39.67 22.41
N THR A 386 36.55 -40.43 21.41
CA THR A 386 35.92 -40.45 20.09
C THR A 386 34.60 -41.22 20.13
N GLN A 387 34.61 -42.40 20.75
CA GLN A 387 33.43 -43.26 20.95
C GLN A 387 32.37 -42.51 21.77
N ILE A 388 32.79 -41.90 22.89
CA ILE A 388 31.90 -41.12 23.76
C ILE A 388 31.26 -39.94 23.01
N ALA A 389 32.01 -39.27 22.12
CA ALA A 389 31.47 -38.15 21.34
C ALA A 389 30.41 -38.62 20.33
N GLU A 390 30.64 -39.76 19.68
CA GLU A 390 29.70 -40.39 18.75
C GLU A 390 28.42 -40.85 19.47
N ASP A 391 28.54 -41.51 20.63
CA ASP A 391 27.41 -41.95 21.45
C ASP A 391 26.49 -40.80 21.86
N PHE A 392 27.07 -39.63 22.20
CA PHE A 392 26.30 -38.44 22.54
C PHE A 392 25.90 -37.59 21.32
N GLY A 393 26.28 -37.98 20.10
CA GLY A 393 25.97 -37.24 18.87
C GLY A 393 26.59 -35.84 18.81
N VAL A 394 27.73 -35.63 19.47
CA VAL A 394 28.45 -34.34 19.51
C VAL A 394 29.80 -34.45 18.84
N SER A 395 30.33 -33.33 18.32
CA SER A 395 31.70 -33.33 17.81
C SER A 395 32.71 -33.56 18.93
N ARG A 396 33.83 -34.24 18.63
CA ARG A 396 34.96 -34.39 19.56
C ARG A 396 35.35 -33.06 20.20
N ALA A 397 35.48 -31.99 19.40
CA ALA A 397 35.80 -30.65 19.90
C ALA A 397 34.80 -30.11 20.92
N THR A 398 33.50 -30.45 20.77
CA THR A 398 32.48 -30.09 21.76
C THR A 398 32.67 -30.86 23.05
N LEU A 399 32.91 -32.18 22.98
CA LEU A 399 33.19 -33.01 24.16
C LEU A 399 34.41 -32.52 24.94
N TYR A 400 35.54 -32.26 24.25
CA TYR A 400 36.76 -31.74 24.90
C TYR A 400 36.52 -30.39 25.59
N ARG A 401 35.83 -29.46 24.92
CA ARG A 401 35.51 -28.15 25.49
C ARG A 401 34.63 -28.28 26.74
N THR A 402 33.59 -29.11 26.69
CA THR A 402 32.69 -29.30 27.82
C THR A 402 33.37 -29.96 29.02
N LEU A 403 34.26 -30.93 28.79
CA LEU A 403 35.06 -31.54 29.86
C LEU A 403 36.05 -30.54 30.49
N ALA A 404 36.62 -29.62 29.71
CA ALA A 404 37.55 -28.60 30.20
C ALA A 404 36.84 -27.48 30.99
N GLU A 405 35.72 -26.95 30.48
CA GLU A 405 34.94 -25.89 31.14
C GLU A 405 34.42 -26.32 32.52
N ASN A 406 34.02 -27.58 32.64
CA ASN A 406 33.42 -28.12 33.86
C ASN A 406 34.46 -28.52 34.93
N THR A 407 35.74 -28.63 34.58
CA THR A 407 36.84 -28.77 35.54
C THR A 407 37.17 -27.43 36.21
N ALA A 408 37.03 -26.32 35.48
CA ALA A 408 37.26 -24.97 36.01
C ALA A 408 36.12 -24.47 36.92
N GLU A 409 34.88 -24.91 36.70
CA GLU A 409 33.72 -24.57 37.56
C GLU A 409 33.78 -25.27 38.93
N ASN A 410 34.41 -26.44 39.06
CA ASN A 410 34.53 -27.18 40.34
C ASN A 410 35.72 -26.72 41.21
N GLN A 411 36.53 -25.77 40.74
CA GLN A 411 37.71 -25.24 41.45
C GLN A 411 37.53 -23.80 41.95
N LYS A 412 36.37 -23.19 41.67
CA LYS A 412 35.90 -21.93 42.25
C LYS A 412 34.86 -22.24 43.31
#